data_AF-A0A7Z3GQB2-F1
#
_entry.id   AF-A0A7Z3GQB2-F1
#
_cell.length_a   1.000
_cell.length_b   1.000
_cell.length_c   1.000
_cell.angle_alpha   90.00
_cell.angle_beta   90.00
_cell.angle_gamma   90.00
#
_symmetry.space_group_name_H-M   'P 1'
#
loop_
_entity.id
_entity.type
_entity.pdbx_description
1 polymer ?
#
loop_
_entity_poly.entity_id
_entity_poly.type
_entity_poly.pdbx_seq_one_letter_code
_entity_poly.pdbx_strand_id
1 'polypeptide(L)'
;MKTEQGILRLSIIVTVLLAGFGIVVGLLSGSFSIVFDGVYSLADASMSGLALMVATLIRRHTTEGDASRRLAERFNMGFWHLEPMVLALNGTLLCGVTLYALINAIGRLLSGGHALEFGFAILYAAVATLVCFALAAVQFRANRRIGSDFVALDAKSWVMSGSISLALLIAFLVGDLATVSGYAQIGPYVDPAVLALICLVILPIPFLTIRQALKDILLVTPPELKQHVDEVAAQIVAQHGFLAYQAYVAKVGRAQQIELYFIVPPGWPAQTLDEWDRLRDEIGEAIGGEGPNRWLTIAFTTDPLWTR
;
A
#
# COMPACT_ATOMS: atom_id res chain seq x y z
N MET A 1 12.26 -15.46 21.09
CA MET A 1 11.66 -14.84 19.88
C MET A 1 12.68 -14.89 18.75
N LYS A 2 12.60 -15.88 17.85
CA LYS A 2 13.60 -16.07 16.76
C LYS A 2 12.98 -16.33 15.38
N THR A 3 11.65 -16.25 15.27
CA THR A 3 10.91 -16.51 14.03
C THR A 3 10.20 -15.25 13.56
N GLU A 4 10.17 -15.04 12.24
CA GLU A 4 9.50 -13.91 11.58
C GLU A 4 8.06 -13.72 12.07
N GLN A 5 7.27 -14.79 12.09
CA GLN A 5 5.89 -14.78 12.58
C GLN A 5 5.77 -14.34 14.04
N GLY A 6 6.75 -14.65 14.88
CA GLY A 6 6.76 -14.24 16.28
C GLY A 6 6.96 -12.74 16.46
N ILE A 7 7.78 -12.13 15.60
CA ILE A 7 8.04 -10.69 15.62
C ILE A 7 6.85 -9.92 15.09
N LEU A 8 6.25 -10.37 13.99
CA LEU A 8 5.06 -9.75 13.41
C LEU A 8 3.83 -9.89 14.32
N ARG A 9 3.66 -11.02 15.02
CA ARG A 9 2.61 -11.17 16.04
C ARG A 9 2.81 -10.22 17.22
N LEU A 10 4.05 -10.06 17.70
CA LEU A 10 4.34 -9.07 18.73
C LEU A 10 3.98 -7.66 18.25
N SER A 11 4.36 -7.31 17.02
CA SER A 11 4.04 -6.02 16.40
C SER A 11 2.54 -5.74 16.47
N ILE A 12 1.71 -6.66 15.96
CA ILE A 12 0.24 -6.54 15.98
C ILE A 12 -0.30 -6.35 17.41
N ILE A 13 0.16 -7.17 18.36
CA ILE A 13 -0.30 -7.08 19.76
C ILE A 13 0.05 -5.71 20.35
N VAL A 14 1.28 -5.23 20.14
CA VAL A 14 1.69 -3.92 20.67
C VAL A 14 0.95 -2.79 19.98
N THR A 15 0.70 -2.86 18.67
CA THR A 15 -0.12 -1.86 17.96
C THR A 15 -1.52 -1.77 18.57
N VAL A 16 -2.19 -2.90 18.80
CA VAL A 16 -3.54 -2.92 19.39
C VAL A 16 -3.53 -2.37 20.82
N LEU A 17 -2.54 -2.76 21.64
CA LEU A 17 -2.42 -2.26 23.01
C LEU A 17 -2.11 -0.76 23.06
N LEU A 18 -1.18 -0.29 22.23
CA LEU A 18 -0.79 1.11 22.16
C LEU A 18 -1.94 2.00 21.68
N ALA A 19 -2.69 1.53 20.68
CA ALA A 19 -3.82 2.25 20.13
C ALA A 19 -5.00 2.27 21.10
N GLY A 20 -5.30 1.16 21.77
CA GLY A 20 -6.31 1.13 22.84
C GLY A 20 -5.94 2.03 24.02
N PHE A 21 -4.68 1.98 24.46
CA PHE A 21 -4.17 2.87 25.51
C PHE A 21 -4.23 4.34 25.08
N GLY A 22 -3.88 4.64 23.83
CA GLY A 22 -3.99 5.98 23.25
C GLY A 22 -5.40 6.52 23.27
N ILE A 23 -6.39 5.74 22.84
CA ILE A 23 -7.80 6.18 22.87
C ILE A 23 -8.23 6.50 24.31
N VAL A 24 -7.91 5.63 25.28
CA VAL A 24 -8.27 5.85 26.69
C VAL A 24 -7.61 7.11 27.24
N VAL A 25 -6.29 7.27 27.06
CA VAL A 25 -5.56 8.43 27.57
C VAL A 25 -5.96 9.72 26.84
N GLY A 26 -6.22 9.65 25.54
CA GLY A 26 -6.71 10.79 24.75
C GLY A 26 -8.06 11.29 25.26
N LEU A 27 -8.98 10.37 25.58
CA LEU A 27 -10.28 10.72 26.18
C LEU A 27 -10.13 11.31 27.59
N LEU A 28 -9.24 10.76 28.42
CA LEU A 28 -8.99 11.26 29.78
C LEU A 28 -8.28 12.62 29.79
N SER A 29 -7.39 12.87 28.82
CA SER A 29 -6.61 14.10 28.72
C SER A 29 -7.30 15.21 27.93
N GLY A 30 -8.40 14.89 27.23
CA GLY A 30 -9.04 15.79 26.26
C GLY A 30 -8.25 15.95 24.96
N SER A 31 -7.19 15.15 24.72
CA SER A 31 -6.39 15.25 23.50
C SER A 31 -7.05 14.52 22.33
N PHE A 32 -7.58 15.29 21.38
CA PHE A 32 -8.12 14.74 20.14
C PHE A 32 -7.02 14.23 19.23
N SER A 33 -5.82 14.80 19.27
CA SER A 33 -4.67 14.30 18.48
C SER A 33 -4.28 12.89 18.89
N ILE A 34 -4.29 12.60 20.20
CA ILE A 34 -3.97 11.27 20.73
C ILE A 34 -5.09 10.27 20.43
N VAL A 35 -6.36 10.67 20.57
CA VAL A 35 -7.48 9.80 20.16
C VAL A 35 -7.40 9.48 18.66
N PHE A 36 -7.10 10.49 17.83
CA PHE A 36 -6.92 10.29 16.39
C PHE A 36 -5.79 9.31 16.07
N ASP A 37 -4.62 9.46 16.69
CA ASP A 37 -3.47 8.55 16.49
C ASP A 37 -3.85 7.09 16.82
N GLY A 38 -4.58 6.88 17.91
CA GLY A 38 -5.09 5.56 18.30
C GLY A 38 -6.13 5.00 17.31
N VAL A 39 -7.13 5.79 16.92
CA VAL A 39 -8.17 5.35 15.96
C VAL A 39 -7.56 5.07 14.58
N TYR A 40 -6.66 5.94 14.11
CA TYR A 40 -5.96 5.78 12.84
C TYR A 40 -5.12 4.50 12.85
N SER A 41 -4.36 4.27 13.93
CA SER A 41 -3.55 3.05 14.09
C SER A 41 -4.38 1.77 14.13
N LEU A 42 -5.57 1.78 14.76
CA LEU A 42 -6.48 0.63 14.74
C LEU A 42 -7.06 0.39 13.34
N ALA A 43 -7.47 1.46 12.65
CA ALA A 43 -7.99 1.36 11.29
C ALA A 43 -6.95 0.76 10.35
N ASP A 44 -5.73 1.28 10.37
CA ASP A 44 -4.62 0.80 9.56
C ASP A 44 -4.21 -0.64 9.91
N ALA A 45 -4.16 -0.99 11.20
CA ALA A 45 -3.86 -2.35 11.64
C ALA A 45 -4.93 -3.36 11.19
N SER A 46 -6.22 -2.99 11.27
CA SER A 46 -7.33 -3.84 10.83
C SER A 46 -7.26 -4.12 9.32
N MET A 47 -6.92 -3.10 8.54
CA MET A 47 -6.79 -3.19 7.09
C MET A 47 -5.53 -3.93 6.66
N SER A 48 -4.42 -3.75 7.36
CA SER A 48 -3.21 -4.55 7.19
C SER A 48 -3.47 -6.03 7.47
N GLY A 49 -4.29 -6.34 8.49
CA GLY A 49 -4.75 -7.69 8.76
C GLY A 49 -5.59 -8.28 7.62
N LEU A 50 -6.51 -7.48 7.06
CA LEU A 50 -7.35 -7.89 5.93
C LEU A 50 -6.52 -8.09 4.64
N ALA A 51 -5.58 -7.19 4.35
CA ALA A 51 -4.64 -7.32 3.24
C ALA A 51 -3.77 -8.57 3.38
N LEU A 52 -3.27 -8.87 4.58
CA LEU A 52 -2.52 -10.09 4.86
C LEU A 52 -3.38 -11.34 4.68
N MET A 53 -4.65 -11.30 5.07
CA MET A 53 -5.59 -12.41 4.85
C MET A 53 -5.80 -12.65 3.35
N VAL A 54 -6.02 -11.60 2.56
CA VAL A 54 -6.17 -11.70 1.10
C VAL A 54 -4.86 -12.19 0.44
N ALA A 55 -3.71 -11.66 0.82
CA ALA A 55 -2.42 -12.14 0.31
C ALA A 55 -2.16 -13.61 0.68
N THR A 56 -2.58 -14.04 1.87
CA THR A 56 -2.48 -15.44 2.30
C THR A 56 -3.45 -16.33 1.54
N LEU A 57 -4.65 -15.86 1.22
CA LEU A 57 -5.59 -16.55 0.35
C LEU A 57 -4.99 -16.70 -1.05
N ILE A 58 -4.48 -15.62 -1.67
CA ILE A 58 -3.81 -15.67 -2.99
C ILE A 58 -2.65 -16.69 -2.97
N ARG A 59 -1.80 -16.66 -1.95
CA ARG A 59 -0.66 -17.60 -1.85
C ARG A 59 -1.12 -19.06 -1.66
N ARG A 60 -2.18 -19.30 -0.87
CA ARG A 60 -2.77 -20.64 -0.75
C ARG A 60 -3.38 -21.15 -2.06
N HIS A 61 -3.76 -20.26 -2.98
CA HIS A 61 -4.20 -20.67 -4.33
C HIS A 61 -3.06 -21.23 -5.17
N THR A 62 -1.83 -20.73 -4.98
CA THR A 62 -0.64 -21.24 -5.69
C THR A 62 -0.06 -22.55 -5.11
N THR A 63 -0.62 -23.08 -4.01
CA THR A 63 -0.17 -24.35 -3.40
C THR A 63 -1.18 -25.47 -3.70
N GLU A 64 -0.70 -26.58 -4.24
CA GLU A 64 -1.49 -27.72 -4.72
C GLU A 64 -2.42 -28.30 -3.64
N GLY A 65 -3.74 -28.17 -3.81
CA GLY A 65 -4.75 -28.79 -2.94
C GLY A 65 -6.16 -28.72 -3.53
N ASP A 66 -7.01 -29.72 -3.27
CA ASP A 66 -8.33 -29.91 -3.90
C ASP A 66 -9.33 -28.75 -3.70
N ALA A 67 -9.22 -28.00 -2.60
CA ALA A 67 -10.02 -26.80 -2.38
C ALA A 67 -9.63 -25.64 -3.31
N SER A 68 -8.36 -25.58 -3.72
CA SER A 68 -7.82 -24.64 -4.70
C SER A 68 -8.39 -24.92 -6.10
N ARG A 69 -8.65 -26.20 -6.42
CA ARG A 69 -9.18 -26.62 -7.73
C ARG A 69 -10.60 -26.13 -8.00
N ARG A 70 -11.51 -26.21 -7.01
CA ARG A 70 -12.90 -25.71 -7.15
C ARG A 70 -13.01 -24.18 -7.20
N LEU A 71 -12.07 -23.46 -6.57
CA LEU A 71 -12.03 -21.98 -6.64
C LEU A 71 -11.32 -21.52 -7.92
N ALA A 72 -10.25 -22.20 -8.35
CA ALA A 72 -9.59 -21.99 -9.64
C ALA A 72 -10.56 -22.21 -10.82
N GLU A 73 -11.40 -23.25 -10.76
CA GLU A 73 -12.46 -23.51 -11.76
C GLU A 73 -13.49 -22.38 -11.89
N ARG A 74 -13.64 -21.51 -10.87
CA ARG A 74 -14.54 -20.35 -10.90
C ARG A 74 -13.83 -19.01 -11.13
N PHE A 75 -12.52 -18.93 -10.87
CA PHE A 75 -11.70 -17.73 -11.01
C PHE A 75 -10.41 -18.04 -11.78
N ASN A 76 -10.56 -18.35 -13.07
CA ASN A 76 -9.45 -18.74 -13.96
C ASN A 76 -8.33 -17.70 -14.11
N MET A 77 -8.59 -16.41 -13.81
CA MET A 77 -7.58 -15.34 -13.91
C MET A 77 -6.90 -15.00 -12.57
N GLY A 78 -7.11 -15.80 -11.52
CA GLY A 78 -6.53 -15.58 -10.20
C GLY A 78 -7.21 -14.48 -9.39
N PHE A 79 -6.70 -14.22 -8.18
CA PHE A 79 -7.29 -13.31 -7.18
C PHE A 79 -6.62 -11.93 -7.14
N TRP A 80 -5.86 -11.58 -8.17
CA TRP A 80 -5.04 -10.36 -8.23
C TRP A 80 -5.85 -9.07 -8.16
N HIS A 81 -7.11 -9.11 -8.62
CA HIS A 81 -8.05 -7.98 -8.53
C HIS A 81 -8.50 -7.67 -7.10
N LEU A 82 -8.38 -8.60 -6.14
CA LEU A 82 -8.74 -8.34 -4.74
C LEU A 82 -7.73 -7.40 -4.06
N GLU A 83 -6.45 -7.43 -4.45
CA GLU A 83 -5.41 -6.57 -3.89
C GLU A 83 -5.74 -5.07 -4.05
N PRO A 84 -6.02 -4.55 -5.26
CA PRO A 84 -6.38 -3.14 -5.42
C PRO A 84 -7.74 -2.81 -4.79
N MET A 85 -8.71 -3.74 -4.73
CA MET A 85 -9.99 -3.49 -4.04
C MET A 85 -9.79 -3.27 -2.53
N VAL A 86 -8.94 -4.08 -1.89
CA VAL A 86 -8.59 -3.90 -0.47
C VAL A 86 -7.83 -2.60 -0.25
N LEU A 87 -6.89 -2.26 -1.12
CA LEU A 87 -6.15 -0.99 -1.04
C LEU A 87 -7.08 0.22 -1.21
N ALA A 88 -8.04 0.17 -2.14
CA ALA A 88 -9.04 1.22 -2.32
C ALA A 88 -9.91 1.38 -1.08
N LEU A 89 -10.36 0.27 -0.48
CA LEU A 89 -11.16 0.28 0.75
C LEU A 89 -10.37 0.85 1.93
N ASN A 90 -9.12 0.41 2.11
CA ASN A 90 -8.24 0.92 3.16
C ASN A 90 -8.01 2.42 3.02
N GLY A 91 -7.59 2.84 1.81
CA GLY A 91 -7.38 4.26 1.52
C GLY A 91 -8.64 5.09 1.78
N THR A 92 -9.82 4.59 1.40
CA THR A 92 -11.09 5.29 1.62
C THR A 92 -11.42 5.41 3.11
N LEU A 93 -11.23 4.36 3.90
CA LEU A 93 -11.44 4.38 5.34
C LEU A 93 -10.50 5.40 6.02
N LEU A 94 -9.20 5.33 5.72
CA LEU A 94 -8.18 6.23 6.29
C LEU A 94 -8.41 7.68 5.87
N CYS A 95 -8.76 7.94 4.61
CA CYS A 95 -9.19 9.25 4.15
C CYS A 95 -10.41 9.75 4.92
N GLY A 96 -11.42 8.90 5.12
CA GLY A 96 -12.64 9.25 5.85
C GLY A 96 -12.36 9.64 7.31
N VAL A 97 -11.58 8.82 8.03
CA VAL A 97 -11.16 9.09 9.42
C VAL A 97 -10.34 10.39 9.50
N THR A 98 -9.40 10.58 8.58
CA THR A 98 -8.53 11.77 8.54
C THR A 98 -9.31 13.04 8.21
N LEU A 99 -10.22 12.99 7.24
CA LEU A 99 -11.06 14.12 6.87
C LEU A 99 -12.02 14.48 8.01
N TYR A 100 -12.63 13.48 8.66
CA TYR A 100 -13.47 13.70 9.83
C TYR A 100 -12.69 14.37 10.96
N ALA A 101 -11.48 13.90 11.26
CA ALA A 101 -10.62 14.49 12.27
C ALA A 101 -10.21 15.93 11.92
N LEU A 102 -9.87 16.20 10.65
CA LEU A 102 -9.55 17.54 10.17
C LEU A 102 -10.72 18.51 10.31
N ILE A 103 -11.93 18.11 9.93
CA ILE A 103 -13.15 18.93 10.09
C ILE A 103 -13.38 19.25 11.57
N ASN A 104 -13.22 18.26 12.46
CA ASN A 104 -13.34 18.46 13.90
C ASN A 104 -12.25 19.40 14.43
N ALA A 105 -11.00 19.23 13.99
CA ALA A 105 -9.88 20.07 14.39
C ALA A 105 -10.11 21.55 14.00
N ILE A 106 -10.52 21.81 12.76
CA ILE A 106 -10.86 23.16 12.28
C ILE A 106 -12.06 23.72 13.07
N GLY A 107 -13.10 22.93 13.27
CA GLY A 107 -14.27 23.35 14.07
C GLY A 107 -13.88 23.77 15.49
N ARG A 108 -12.98 23.03 16.13
CA ARG A 108 -12.46 23.32 17.48
C ARG A 108 -11.57 24.56 17.51
N LEU A 109 -10.72 24.76 16.51
CA LEU A 109 -9.93 25.99 16.36
C LEU A 109 -10.85 27.22 16.28
N LEU A 110 -11.96 27.11 15.56
CA LEU A 110 -12.92 28.20 15.40
C LEU A 110 -13.81 28.40 16.64
N SER A 111 -14.08 27.34 17.42
CA SER A 111 -14.95 27.40 18.61
C SER A 111 -14.24 27.79 19.91
N GLY A 112 -13.00 28.28 19.85
CA GLY A 112 -12.23 28.72 21.03
C GLY A 112 -11.27 27.69 21.64
N GLY A 113 -10.96 26.60 20.92
CA GLY A 113 -10.03 25.57 21.36
C GLY A 113 -10.64 24.54 22.32
N HIS A 114 -9.79 23.71 22.92
CA HIS A 114 -10.17 22.72 23.93
C HIS A 114 -9.12 22.65 25.04
N ALA A 115 -9.57 22.64 26.30
CA ALA A 115 -8.67 22.50 27.43
C ALA A 115 -7.98 21.13 27.38
N LEU A 116 -6.65 21.16 27.34
CA LEU A 116 -5.81 19.98 27.25
C LEU A 116 -5.06 19.79 28.57
N GLU A 117 -5.15 18.59 29.14
CA GLU A 117 -4.30 18.20 30.27
C GLU A 117 -2.92 17.78 29.76
N PHE A 118 -2.02 18.77 29.60
CA PHE A 118 -0.67 18.59 29.05
C PHE A 118 0.12 17.47 29.74
N GLY A 119 -0.01 17.30 31.06
CA GLY A 119 0.71 16.27 31.80
C GLY A 119 0.43 14.85 31.30
N PHE A 120 -0.85 14.50 31.11
CA PHE A 120 -1.23 13.18 30.58
C PHE A 120 -0.87 13.03 29.11
N ALA A 121 -1.03 14.10 28.32
CA ALA A 121 -0.71 14.10 26.90
C ALA A 121 0.80 13.89 26.63
N ILE A 122 1.66 14.60 27.38
CA ILE A 122 3.12 14.49 27.31
C ILE A 122 3.58 13.10 27.77
N LEU A 123 3.02 12.59 28.88
CA LEU A 123 3.36 11.26 29.38
C LEU A 123 3.04 10.17 28.34
N TYR A 124 1.85 10.24 27.74
CA TYR A 124 1.48 9.31 26.68
C TYR A 124 2.39 9.43 25.47
N ALA A 125 2.60 10.65 24.95
CA ALA A 125 3.42 10.86 23.76
C ALA A 125 4.87 10.38 23.98
N ALA A 126 5.42 10.56 25.19
CA ALA A 126 6.73 10.05 25.56
C ALA A 126 6.78 8.52 25.59
N VAL A 127 5.78 7.87 26.21
CA VAL A 127 5.68 6.40 26.26
C VAL A 127 5.49 5.83 24.86
N ALA A 128 4.60 6.39 24.05
CA ALA A 128 4.35 5.97 22.67
C ALA A 128 5.62 6.08 21.82
N THR A 129 6.30 7.22 21.89
CA THR A 129 7.58 7.46 21.20
C THR A 129 8.62 6.40 21.59
N LEU A 130 8.78 6.15 22.89
CA LEU A 130 9.73 5.17 23.40
C LEU A 130 9.41 3.75 22.91
N VAL A 131 8.13 3.35 22.98
CA VAL A 131 7.67 2.02 22.54
C VAL A 131 7.90 1.84 21.05
N CYS A 132 7.54 2.83 20.22
CA CYS A 132 7.71 2.78 18.78
C CYS A 132 9.19 2.62 18.38
N PHE A 133 10.08 3.46 18.93
CA PHE A 133 11.51 3.36 18.62
C PHE A 133 12.17 2.10 19.22
N ALA A 134 11.73 1.65 20.39
CA ALA A 134 12.22 0.41 20.98
C ALA A 134 11.86 -0.80 20.10
N LEU A 135 10.62 -0.88 19.63
CA LEU A 135 10.18 -1.93 18.72
C LEU A 135 10.90 -1.86 17.38
N ALA A 136 11.02 -0.68 16.78
CA ALA A 136 11.79 -0.49 15.56
C ALA A 136 13.22 -1.02 15.72
N ALA A 137 13.91 -0.67 16.82
CA ALA A 137 15.27 -1.12 17.09
C ALA A 137 15.36 -2.64 17.31
N VAL A 138 14.39 -3.25 18.00
CA VAL A 138 14.30 -4.71 18.17
C VAL A 138 14.10 -5.39 16.81
N GLN A 139 13.22 -4.86 15.96
CA GLN A 139 12.93 -5.40 14.64
C GLN A 139 14.10 -5.24 13.68
N PHE A 140 14.78 -4.09 13.65
CA PHE A 140 16.01 -3.92 12.87
C PHE A 140 17.09 -4.91 13.28
N ARG A 141 17.31 -5.10 14.59
CA ARG A 141 18.30 -6.06 15.10
C ARG A 141 17.94 -7.50 14.75
N ALA A 142 16.67 -7.87 14.89
CA ALA A 142 16.19 -9.20 14.52
C ALA A 142 16.26 -9.42 13.01
N ASN A 143 15.96 -8.40 12.21
CA ASN A 143 15.96 -8.51 10.76
C ASN A 143 17.36 -8.70 10.17
N ARG A 144 18.41 -8.19 10.82
CA ARG A 144 19.81 -8.51 10.42
C ARG A 144 20.13 -10.00 10.49
N ARG A 145 19.39 -10.80 11.26
CA ARG A 145 19.55 -12.26 11.35
C ARG A 145 18.55 -13.04 10.50
N ILE A 146 17.35 -12.49 10.31
CA ILE A 146 16.25 -13.17 9.60
C ILE A 146 16.30 -12.89 8.09
N GLY A 147 16.64 -11.66 7.69
CA GLY A 147 16.64 -11.23 6.29
C GLY A 147 15.25 -11.19 5.66
N SER A 148 14.21 -10.78 6.40
CA SER A 148 12.84 -10.66 5.90
C SER A 148 12.51 -9.23 5.49
N ASP A 149 11.99 -9.07 4.27
CA ASP A 149 11.49 -7.79 3.78
C ASP A 149 10.25 -7.32 4.55
N PHE A 150 9.43 -8.24 5.04
CA PHE A 150 8.26 -7.90 5.85
C PHE A 150 8.66 -7.30 7.20
N VAL A 151 9.69 -7.85 7.86
CA VAL A 151 10.20 -7.29 9.11
C VAL A 151 10.91 -5.96 8.88
N ALA A 152 11.58 -5.78 7.73
CA ALA A 152 12.14 -4.47 7.35
C ALA A 152 11.07 -3.41 7.15
N LEU A 153 9.97 -3.76 6.47
CA LEU A 153 8.85 -2.87 6.23
C LEU A 153 8.14 -2.48 7.54
N ASP A 154 7.88 -3.46 8.40
CA ASP A 154 7.27 -3.23 9.71
C ASP A 154 8.15 -2.33 10.59
N ALA A 155 9.47 -2.55 10.61
CA ALA A 155 10.40 -1.71 11.37
C ALA A 155 10.40 -0.26 10.88
N LYS A 156 10.33 -0.04 9.56
CA LYS A 156 10.19 1.29 8.97
C LYS A 156 8.85 1.93 9.36
N SER A 157 7.76 1.16 9.40
CA SER A 157 6.45 1.63 9.88
C SER A 157 6.53 2.12 11.32
N TRP A 158 7.19 1.37 12.21
CA TRP A 158 7.40 1.79 13.60
C TRP A 158 8.26 3.06 13.74
N VAL A 159 9.24 3.27 12.86
CA VAL A 159 10.00 4.53 12.81
C VAL A 159 9.10 5.69 12.39
N MET A 160 8.23 5.48 11.40
CA MET A 160 7.27 6.50 10.95
C MET A 160 6.30 6.88 12.09
N SER A 161 5.65 5.88 12.72
CA SER A 161 4.76 6.11 13.87
C SER A 161 5.50 6.77 15.03
N GLY A 162 6.72 6.30 15.37
CA GLY A 162 7.55 6.91 16.43
C GLY A 162 7.93 8.36 16.13
N SER A 163 8.12 8.72 14.86
CA SER A 163 8.40 10.10 14.44
C SER A 163 7.18 11.00 14.59
N ILE A 164 5.97 10.49 14.30
CA ILE A 164 4.71 11.20 14.54
C ILE A 164 4.49 11.40 16.05
N SER A 165 4.65 10.36 16.86
CA SER A 165 4.53 10.47 18.32
C SER A 165 5.57 11.43 18.91
N LEU A 166 6.80 11.46 18.36
CA LEU A 166 7.83 12.40 18.78
C LEU A 166 7.47 13.84 18.40
N ALA A 167 6.90 14.07 17.21
CA ALA A 167 6.42 15.39 16.81
C ALA A 167 5.28 15.88 17.73
N LEU A 168 4.36 14.98 18.10
CA LEU A 168 3.31 15.25 19.11
C LEU A 168 3.91 15.61 20.47
N LEU A 169 4.90 14.84 20.93
CA LEU A 169 5.60 15.10 22.19
C LEU A 169 6.24 16.49 22.21
N ILE A 170 6.96 16.84 21.14
CA ILE A 170 7.58 18.16 21.00
C ILE A 170 6.51 19.25 21.01
N ALA A 171 5.42 19.07 20.26
CA ALA A 171 4.34 20.05 20.20
C ALA A 171 3.67 20.27 21.56
N PHE A 172 3.41 19.21 22.33
CA PHE A 172 2.84 19.32 23.66
C PHE A 172 3.82 19.93 24.66
N LEU A 173 5.11 19.60 24.60
CA LEU A 173 6.14 20.24 25.46
C LEU A 173 6.25 21.74 25.18
N VAL A 174 6.25 22.15 23.91
CA VAL A 174 6.26 23.56 23.52
C VAL A 174 4.98 24.25 23.97
N GLY A 175 3.83 23.60 23.80
CA GLY A 175 2.53 24.09 24.27
C GLY A 175 2.51 24.32 25.79
N ASP A 176 2.95 23.34 26.56
CA ASP A 176 3.01 23.39 28.03
C ASP A 176 3.93 24.53 28.52
N LEU A 177 5.14 24.63 27.94
CA LEU A 177 6.10 25.69 28.27
C LEU A 177 5.54 27.08 27.94
N ALA A 178 4.82 27.23 26.83
CA ALA A 178 4.17 28.49 26.45
C ALA A 178 3.06 28.88 27.43
N THR A 179 2.24 27.93 27.89
CA THR A 179 1.23 28.17 28.94
C THR A 179 1.86 28.62 30.25
N VAL A 180 2.95 27.96 30.68
CA VAL A 180 3.67 28.32 31.92
C VAL A 180 4.36 29.69 31.78
N SER A 181 4.82 30.06 30.59
CA SER A 181 5.51 31.34 30.31
C SER A 181 4.57 32.54 30.18
N GLY A 182 3.27 32.39 30.49
CA GLY A 182 2.28 33.48 30.48
C GLY A 182 1.42 33.55 29.22
N TYR A 183 1.62 32.68 28.23
CA TYR A 183 0.77 32.58 27.03
C TYR A 183 -0.36 31.55 27.21
N ALA A 184 -1.07 31.61 28.34
CA ALA A 184 -2.10 30.64 28.69
C ALA A 184 -3.24 30.55 27.65
N GLN A 185 -3.43 31.61 26.86
CA GLN A 185 -4.42 31.68 25.79
C GLN A 185 -4.12 30.74 24.61
N ILE A 186 -2.87 30.30 24.43
CA ILE A 186 -2.48 29.42 23.32
C ILE A 186 -2.76 27.95 23.65
N GLY A 187 -2.71 27.57 24.93
CA GLY A 187 -2.85 26.19 25.39
C GLY A 187 -4.03 25.43 24.77
N PRO A 188 -5.25 26.00 24.77
CA PRO A 188 -6.42 25.33 24.19
C PRO A 188 -6.38 25.10 22.67
N TYR A 189 -5.51 25.80 21.94
CA TYR A 189 -5.40 25.70 20.49
C TYR A 189 -4.29 24.75 20.04
N VAL A 190 -3.39 24.35 20.95
CA VAL A 190 -2.23 23.50 20.62
C VAL A 190 -2.69 22.17 20.03
N ASP A 191 -3.55 21.42 20.74
CA ASP A 191 -4.01 20.10 20.29
C ASP A 191 -4.81 20.17 18.97
N PRO A 192 -5.83 21.03 18.80
CA PRO A 192 -6.52 21.17 17.52
C PRO A 192 -5.61 21.62 16.35
N ALA A 193 -4.64 22.51 16.59
CA ALA A 193 -3.71 22.95 15.55
C ALA A 193 -2.79 21.82 15.10
N VAL A 194 -2.26 21.05 16.06
CA VAL A 194 -1.40 19.90 15.80
C VAL A 194 -2.17 18.80 15.07
N LEU A 195 -3.40 18.48 15.51
CA LEU A 195 -4.26 17.53 14.81
C LEU A 195 -4.53 17.95 13.36
N ALA A 196 -4.87 19.23 13.14
CA ALA A 196 -5.11 19.75 11.79
C ALA A 196 -3.86 19.62 10.90
N LEU A 197 -2.68 19.97 11.43
CA LEU A 197 -1.41 19.84 10.72
C LEU A 197 -1.10 18.38 10.36
N ILE A 198 -1.25 17.46 11.32
CA ILE A 198 -1.04 16.01 11.10
C ILE A 198 -1.99 15.51 10.02
N CYS A 199 -3.27 15.87 10.09
CA CYS A 199 -4.24 15.46 9.08
C CYS A 199 -3.86 15.96 7.68
N LEU A 200 -3.42 17.22 7.55
CA LEU A 200 -3.00 17.79 6.26
C LEU A 200 -1.76 17.08 5.68
N VAL A 201 -0.83 16.66 6.53
CA VAL A 201 0.39 15.94 6.11
C VAL A 201 0.10 14.48 5.75
N ILE A 202 -0.80 13.82 6.48
CA ILE A 202 -1.11 12.39 6.27
C ILE A 202 -2.09 12.18 5.12
N LEU A 203 -3.10 13.05 4.94
CA LEU A 203 -4.18 12.89 3.96
C LEU A 203 -3.74 12.59 2.50
N PRO A 204 -2.63 13.16 1.96
CA PRO A 204 -2.16 12.81 0.62
C PRO A 204 -1.80 11.34 0.45
N ILE A 205 -1.32 10.67 1.50
CA ILE A 205 -0.86 9.27 1.46
C ILE A 205 -2.01 8.32 1.08
N PRO A 206 -3.12 8.22 1.84
CA PRO A 206 -4.23 7.35 1.48
C PRO A 206 -4.93 7.80 0.20
N PHE A 207 -4.97 9.10 -0.11
CA PHE A 207 -5.55 9.59 -1.36
C PHE A 207 -4.80 9.08 -2.60
N LEU A 208 -3.46 9.10 -2.56
CA LEU A 208 -2.63 8.53 -3.62
C LEU A 208 -2.85 7.01 -3.75
N THR A 209 -3.00 6.30 -2.63
CA THR A 209 -3.32 4.86 -2.61
C THR A 209 -4.66 4.56 -3.28
N ILE A 210 -5.72 5.34 -2.98
CA ILE A 210 -7.03 5.22 -3.66
C ILE A 210 -6.86 5.44 -5.16
N ARG A 211 -6.15 6.51 -5.55
CA ARG A 211 -5.96 6.85 -6.97
C ARG A 211 -5.23 5.73 -7.72
N GLN A 212 -4.22 5.13 -7.12
CA GLN A 212 -3.49 4.00 -7.71
C GLN A 212 -4.38 2.76 -7.79
N ALA A 213 -5.08 2.42 -6.70
CA ALA A 213 -5.97 1.27 -6.67
C ALA A 213 -7.10 1.38 -7.72
N LEU A 214 -7.67 2.58 -7.91
CA LEU A 214 -8.67 2.82 -8.95
C LEU A 214 -8.08 2.66 -10.36
N LYS A 215 -6.85 3.12 -10.61
CA LYS A 215 -6.17 2.88 -11.89
C LYS A 215 -5.99 1.40 -12.18
N ASP A 216 -5.58 0.63 -11.16
CA ASP A 216 -5.40 -0.82 -11.28
C ASP A 216 -6.74 -1.54 -11.50
N ILE A 217 -7.82 -1.10 -10.84
CA ILE A 217 -9.19 -1.63 -11.05
C ILE A 217 -9.71 -1.31 -12.46
N LEU A 218 -9.43 -0.11 -12.96
CA LEU A 218 -9.85 0.35 -14.28
C LEU A 218 -8.92 -0.14 -15.40
N LEU A 219 -7.94 -1.02 -15.10
CA LEU A 219 -6.99 -1.57 -16.07
C LEU A 219 -6.22 -0.48 -16.83
N VAL A 220 -5.92 0.64 -16.18
CA VAL A 220 -5.24 1.76 -16.82
C VAL A 220 -3.85 1.33 -17.26
N THR A 221 -3.55 1.54 -18.54
CA THR A 221 -2.29 1.17 -19.14
C THR A 221 -1.10 1.86 -18.46
N PRO A 222 -0.12 1.09 -17.92
CA PRO A 222 1.13 1.65 -17.44
C PRO A 222 1.99 2.16 -18.61
N PRO A 223 2.32 3.47 -18.68
CA PRO A 223 2.97 4.05 -19.85
C PRO A 223 4.38 3.51 -20.09
N GLU A 224 5.18 3.34 -19.03
CA GLU A 224 6.54 2.82 -19.13
C GLU A 224 6.57 1.37 -19.66
N LEU A 225 5.69 0.51 -19.14
CA LEU A 225 5.58 -0.87 -19.59
C LEU A 225 5.04 -0.93 -21.03
N LYS A 226 4.08 -0.07 -21.39
CA LYS A 226 3.56 0.00 -22.75
C LYS A 226 4.65 0.42 -23.74
N GLN A 227 5.46 1.43 -23.40
CA GLN A 227 6.59 1.89 -24.21
C GLN A 227 7.62 0.77 -24.41
N HIS A 228 8.01 0.09 -23.33
CA HIS A 228 8.94 -1.05 -23.42
C HIS A 228 8.41 -2.16 -24.33
N VAL A 229 7.14 -2.54 -24.15
CA VAL A 229 6.49 -3.57 -24.98
C VAL A 229 6.38 -3.12 -26.45
N ASP A 230 6.12 -1.83 -26.70
CA ASP A 230 6.09 -1.26 -28.05
C ASP A 230 7.46 -1.27 -28.73
N GLU A 231 8.52 -0.93 -28.00
CA GLU A 231 9.89 -0.96 -28.51
C GLU A 231 10.31 -2.38 -28.92
N VAL A 232 10.06 -3.36 -28.06
CA VAL A 232 10.33 -4.77 -28.35
C VAL A 232 9.51 -5.25 -29.56
N ALA A 233 8.20 -4.95 -29.58
CA ALA A 233 7.33 -5.37 -30.68
C ALA A 233 7.75 -4.73 -32.02
N ALA A 234 8.10 -3.45 -32.03
CA ALA A 234 8.57 -2.75 -33.23
C ALA A 234 9.89 -3.36 -33.76
N GLN A 235 10.80 -3.74 -32.86
CA GLN A 235 12.04 -4.42 -33.24
C GLN A 235 11.77 -5.78 -33.88
N ILE A 236 10.87 -6.58 -33.30
CA ILE A 236 10.49 -7.90 -33.81
C ILE A 236 9.83 -7.78 -35.19
N VAL A 237 8.94 -6.79 -35.38
CA VAL A 237 8.35 -6.49 -36.69
C VAL A 237 9.43 -6.23 -37.74
N ALA A 238 10.43 -5.39 -37.42
CA ALA A 238 11.50 -5.05 -38.35
C ALA A 238 12.43 -6.23 -38.67
N GLN A 239 12.72 -7.09 -37.68
CA GLN A 239 13.63 -8.23 -37.85
C GLN A 239 13.00 -9.38 -38.63
N HIS A 240 11.72 -9.67 -38.36
CA HIS A 240 11.03 -10.84 -38.89
C HIS A 240 10.13 -10.55 -40.09
N GLY A 241 9.93 -9.28 -40.45
CA GLY A 241 9.17 -8.90 -41.64
C GLY A 241 7.64 -8.97 -41.47
N PHE A 242 7.15 -8.78 -40.25
CA PHE A 242 5.71 -8.62 -39.99
C PHE A 242 5.19 -7.30 -40.61
N LEU A 243 3.89 -7.21 -40.87
CA LEU A 243 3.27 -6.00 -41.42
C LEU A 243 3.08 -4.92 -40.38
N ALA A 244 2.64 -5.31 -39.18
CA ALA A 244 2.34 -4.42 -38.06
C ALA A 244 2.16 -5.23 -36.78
N TYR A 245 1.98 -4.53 -35.67
CA TYR A 245 1.64 -5.15 -34.39
C TYR A 245 0.57 -4.33 -33.66
N GLN A 246 -0.10 -4.96 -32.71
CA GLN A 246 -0.97 -4.31 -31.73
C GLN A 246 -0.63 -4.88 -30.35
N ALA A 247 -0.40 -3.99 -29.39
CA ALA A 247 -0.12 -4.36 -28.01
C ALA A 247 -1.17 -3.77 -27.07
N TYR A 248 -1.76 -4.62 -26.23
CA TYR A 248 -2.60 -4.23 -25.11
C TYR A 248 -1.87 -4.56 -23.82
N VAL A 249 -1.76 -3.57 -22.95
CA VAL A 249 -1.04 -3.71 -21.69
C VAL A 249 -1.89 -3.14 -20.57
N ALA A 250 -2.09 -3.95 -19.54
CA ALA A 250 -2.77 -3.57 -18.32
C ALA A 250 -1.99 -4.04 -17.10
N LYS A 251 -2.24 -3.38 -15.97
CA LYS A 251 -1.69 -3.76 -14.68
C LYS A 251 -2.81 -3.95 -13.68
N VAL A 252 -2.81 -5.09 -12.99
CA VAL A 252 -3.77 -5.43 -11.93
C VAL A 252 -3.00 -5.77 -10.66
N GLY A 253 -2.89 -4.81 -9.74
CA GLY A 253 -2.07 -4.97 -8.54
C GLY A 253 -0.61 -5.25 -8.89
N ARG A 254 -0.14 -6.48 -8.62
CA ARG A 254 1.22 -6.94 -8.97
C ARG A 254 1.31 -7.60 -10.35
N ALA A 255 0.19 -8.01 -10.93
CA ALA A 255 0.16 -8.72 -12.19
C ALA A 255 0.23 -7.75 -13.38
N GLN A 256 1.04 -8.09 -14.38
CA GLN A 256 1.12 -7.42 -15.67
C GLN A 256 0.45 -8.30 -16.71
N GLN A 257 -0.56 -7.78 -17.39
CA GLN A 257 -1.24 -8.45 -18.48
C GLN A 257 -0.80 -7.80 -19.78
N ILE A 258 -0.21 -8.61 -20.66
CA ILE A 258 0.32 -8.18 -21.94
C ILE A 258 -0.30 -9.10 -23.00
N GLU A 259 -1.05 -8.50 -23.90
CA GLU A 259 -1.57 -9.18 -25.09
C GLU A 259 -0.93 -8.52 -26.31
N LEU A 260 -0.28 -9.34 -27.12
CA LEU A 260 0.48 -8.89 -28.27
C LEU A 260 0.02 -9.63 -29.51
N TYR A 261 -0.32 -8.87 -30.54
CA TYR A 261 -0.78 -9.38 -31.81
C TYR A 261 0.18 -8.92 -32.90
N PHE A 262 0.76 -9.86 -33.63
CA PHE A 262 1.55 -9.58 -34.82
C PHE A 262 0.74 -9.87 -36.08
N ILE A 263 0.73 -8.91 -37.00
CA ILE A 263 0.05 -9.02 -38.29
C ILE A 263 1.02 -9.58 -39.31
N VAL A 264 0.71 -10.77 -39.81
CA VAL A 264 1.52 -11.57 -40.70
C VAL A 264 1.15 -11.28 -42.16
N PRO A 265 2.11 -11.19 -43.11
CA PRO A 265 1.80 -11.07 -44.53
C PRO A 265 0.91 -12.22 -45.04
N PRO A 266 -0.15 -11.93 -45.82
CA PRO A 266 -0.94 -12.98 -46.45
C PRO A 266 -0.08 -13.75 -47.47
N GLY A 267 -0.17 -15.08 -47.45
CA GLY A 267 0.60 -15.95 -48.34
C GLY A 267 2.02 -16.26 -47.86
N TRP A 268 2.36 -15.95 -46.61
CA TRP A 268 3.60 -16.42 -46.01
C TRP A 268 3.64 -17.96 -45.96
N PRO A 269 4.84 -18.57 -46.09
CA PRO A 269 4.97 -20.01 -46.06
C PRO A 269 4.50 -20.55 -44.70
N ALA A 270 3.87 -21.72 -44.72
CA ALA A 270 3.49 -22.40 -43.50
C ALA A 270 4.76 -22.77 -42.71
N GLN A 271 4.82 -22.29 -41.47
CA GLN A 271 5.85 -22.63 -40.49
C GLN A 271 5.31 -23.66 -39.50
N THR A 272 6.21 -24.41 -38.86
CA THR A 272 5.81 -25.37 -37.83
C THR A 272 5.39 -24.64 -36.56
N LEU A 273 4.56 -25.28 -35.72
CA LEU A 273 4.19 -24.69 -34.43
C LEU A 273 5.43 -24.46 -33.54
N ASP A 274 6.43 -25.34 -33.60
CA ASP A 274 7.69 -25.20 -32.87
C ASP A 274 8.48 -23.93 -33.28
N GLU A 275 8.40 -23.53 -34.56
CA GLU A 275 9.03 -22.29 -35.05
C GLU A 275 8.31 -21.06 -34.50
N TRP A 276 6.97 -21.08 -34.45
CA TRP A 276 6.19 -20.02 -33.82
C TRP A 276 6.43 -19.95 -32.31
N ASP A 277 6.55 -21.08 -31.63
CA ASP A 277 6.83 -21.14 -30.20
C ASP A 277 8.22 -20.56 -29.88
N ARG A 278 9.24 -20.87 -30.68
CA ARG A 278 10.57 -20.24 -30.53
C ARG A 278 10.51 -18.72 -30.66
N LEU A 279 9.72 -18.22 -31.59
CA LEU A 279 9.52 -16.78 -31.73
C LEU A 279 8.79 -16.20 -30.51
N ARG A 280 7.77 -16.89 -29.97
CA ARG A 280 7.11 -16.49 -28.72
C ARG A 280 8.09 -16.44 -27.55
N ASP A 281 8.99 -17.41 -27.45
CA ASP A 281 10.02 -17.46 -26.40
C ASP A 281 10.99 -16.28 -26.55
N GLU A 282 11.47 -15.99 -27.76
CA GLU A 282 12.33 -14.82 -28.04
C GLU A 282 11.65 -13.50 -27.64
N ILE A 283 10.41 -13.29 -28.06
CA ILE A 283 9.62 -12.11 -27.68
C ILE A 283 9.41 -12.08 -26.16
N GLY A 284 9.13 -13.23 -25.55
CA GLY A 284 8.94 -13.41 -24.12
C GLY A 284 10.18 -13.01 -23.32
N GLU A 285 11.37 -13.45 -23.74
CA GLU A 285 12.65 -13.08 -23.13
C GLU A 285 12.95 -11.59 -23.32
N ALA A 286 12.70 -11.04 -24.51
CA ALA A 286 12.95 -9.64 -24.82
C ALA A 286 12.05 -8.67 -24.01
N ILE A 287 10.78 -9.03 -23.81
CA ILE A 287 9.89 -8.29 -22.90
C ILE A 287 10.40 -8.39 -21.45
N GLY A 288 10.99 -9.52 -21.07
CA GLY A 288 11.52 -9.77 -19.73
C GLY A 288 10.44 -9.97 -18.66
N GLY A 289 10.86 -10.08 -17.41
CA GLY A 289 9.95 -10.24 -16.26
C GLY A 289 9.33 -11.64 -16.14
N GLU A 290 10.07 -12.68 -16.51
CA GLU A 290 9.64 -14.07 -16.33
C GLU A 290 9.36 -14.38 -14.85
N GLY A 291 8.09 -14.56 -14.53
CA GLY A 291 7.66 -14.82 -13.16
C GLY A 291 6.14 -14.98 -13.07
N PRO A 292 5.63 -15.40 -11.91
CA PRO A 292 4.21 -15.71 -11.69
C PRO A 292 3.27 -14.50 -11.83
N ASN A 293 3.83 -13.29 -11.94
CA ASN A 293 3.09 -12.04 -12.03
C ASN A 293 2.99 -11.51 -13.46
N ARG A 294 3.52 -12.22 -14.46
CA ARG A 294 3.45 -11.81 -15.87
C ARG A 294 2.53 -12.76 -16.64
N TRP A 295 1.44 -12.21 -17.16
CA TRP A 295 0.55 -12.90 -18.09
C TRP A 295 0.83 -12.36 -19.50
N LEU A 296 1.45 -13.18 -20.34
CA LEU A 296 1.81 -12.81 -21.71
C LEU A 296 1.05 -13.69 -22.70
N THR A 297 0.32 -13.08 -23.63
CA THR A 297 -0.33 -13.77 -24.74
C THR A 297 0.19 -13.19 -26.04
N ILE A 298 0.76 -14.03 -26.90
CA ILE A 298 1.27 -13.64 -28.21
C ILE A 298 0.51 -14.40 -29.29
N ALA A 299 -0.19 -13.65 -30.13
CA ALA A 299 -0.96 -14.15 -31.25
C ALA A 299 -0.38 -13.64 -32.58
N PHE A 300 -0.38 -14.52 -33.58
CA PHE A 300 0.02 -14.21 -34.95
C PHE A 300 -1.22 -14.38 -35.83
N THR A 301 -1.53 -13.38 -36.65
CA THR A 301 -2.72 -13.41 -37.51
C THR A 301 -2.44 -12.74 -38.85
N THR A 302 -2.99 -13.29 -39.94
CA THR A 302 -3.00 -12.61 -41.24
C THR A 302 -4.15 -11.61 -41.38
N ASP A 303 -5.14 -11.67 -40.48
CA ASP A 303 -6.33 -10.82 -40.49
C ASP A 303 -6.25 -9.76 -39.38
N PRO A 304 -6.10 -8.47 -39.74
CA PRO A 304 -6.06 -7.35 -38.79
C PRO A 304 -7.33 -7.19 -37.93
N LEU A 305 -8.45 -7.81 -38.29
CA LEU A 305 -9.68 -7.72 -37.48
C LEU A 305 -9.53 -8.44 -36.13
N TRP A 306 -8.66 -9.43 -36.03
CA TRP A 306 -8.40 -10.16 -34.78
C TRP A 306 -7.52 -9.38 -33.79
N THR A 307 -7.01 -8.21 -34.18
CA THR A 307 -6.14 -7.39 -33.32
C THR A 307 -6.89 -6.21 -32.69
N ARG A 308 -8.21 -6.11 -32.85
CA ARG A 308 -9.03 -4.97 -32.40
C ARG A 308 -10.02 -5.35 -31.31
#